data_AF-A0A3B9HAJ1-F1
#
_entry.id   AF-A0A3B9HAJ1-F1
#
_cell.length_a   1.000
_cell.length_b   1.000
_cell.length_c   1.000
_cell.angle_alpha   90.00
_cell.angle_beta   90.00
_cell.angle_gamma   90.00
#
_symmetry.space_group_name_H-M   'P 1'
#
loop_
_entity.id
_entity.type
_entity.pdbx_description
1 polymer ?
#
loop_
_entity_poly.entity_id
_entity_poly.type
_entity_poly.pdbx_seq_one_letter_code
_entity_poly.pdbx_strand_id
1 'polypeptide(L)'
;MTNDPQNLDKYTSKAERALNMGVYGADVNYCSAFNKTADVMMLLACTRSLGEELGLESIFDQTVIDRLNDNRENADSVQSIITNTFWEIESKLEEDDRAELAALIVIGGWIEGLNIACGQAKINIDNQKMIDRIAEQAIALDNVIELAKFYKIRGLVINELLESLEDLKVSFDKIEVVESAGTNSNSSDSIPTIGMKIERRMSVELLEEITVKVHNIREDIVN
;
A
#
# COMPACT_ATOMS: atom_id res chain seq x y z
N MET A 1 -6.11 -12.33 5.25
CA MET A 1 -5.48 -11.00 5.22
C MET A 1 -5.03 -10.74 3.80
N THR A 2 -4.23 -11.61 3.20
CA THR A 2 -3.85 -11.49 1.78
C THR A 2 -4.99 -11.80 0.82
N ASN A 3 -4.91 -11.27 -0.40
CA ASN A 3 -5.82 -11.57 -1.49
C ASN A 3 -5.69 -13.04 -1.96
N ASP A 4 -6.81 -13.62 -2.40
CA ASP A 4 -6.87 -15.01 -2.83
C ASP A 4 -6.41 -15.14 -4.30
N PRO A 5 -5.36 -15.94 -4.58
CA PRO A 5 -4.91 -16.24 -5.94
C PRO A 5 -6.01 -16.67 -6.92
N GLN A 6 -7.12 -17.22 -6.43
CA GLN A 6 -8.25 -17.66 -7.27
C GLN A 6 -9.07 -16.50 -7.85
N ASN A 7 -8.87 -15.27 -7.38
CA ASN A 7 -9.61 -14.11 -7.87
C ASN A 7 -9.10 -13.58 -9.23
N LEU A 8 -7.97 -14.10 -9.76
CA LEU A 8 -7.38 -13.63 -11.02
C LEU A 8 -8.38 -13.59 -12.19
N ASP A 9 -9.24 -14.60 -12.31
CA ASP A 9 -10.23 -14.71 -13.39
C ASP A 9 -11.39 -13.70 -13.27
N LYS A 10 -11.54 -13.03 -12.12
CA LYS A 10 -12.59 -12.04 -11.88
C LYS A 10 -12.24 -10.66 -12.42
N TYR A 11 -10.95 -10.37 -12.64
CA TYR A 11 -10.49 -9.05 -13.07
C TYR A 11 -10.62 -8.90 -14.59
N THR A 12 -11.61 -8.14 -15.02
CA THR A 12 -12.01 -8.02 -16.42
C THR A 12 -11.40 -6.81 -17.12
N SER A 13 -11.14 -5.72 -16.41
CA SER A 13 -10.55 -4.49 -16.98
C SER A 13 -9.05 -4.36 -16.68
N LYS A 14 -8.33 -3.55 -17.48
CA LYS A 14 -6.91 -3.23 -17.18
C LYS A 14 -6.77 -2.44 -15.86
N ALA A 15 -7.78 -1.65 -15.52
CA ALA A 15 -7.81 -0.88 -14.29
C ALA A 15 -7.94 -1.80 -13.05
N GLU A 16 -8.86 -2.77 -13.09
CA GLU A 16 -9.01 -3.79 -12.03
C GLU A 16 -7.73 -4.60 -11.83
N ARG A 17 -7.12 -5.04 -12.94
CA ARG A 17 -5.84 -5.77 -12.89
C ARG A 17 -4.72 -4.93 -12.28
N ALA A 18 -4.63 -3.65 -12.64
CA ALA A 18 -3.63 -2.73 -12.08
C ALA A 18 -3.83 -2.51 -10.57
N LEU A 19 -5.06 -2.26 -10.11
CA LEU A 19 -5.38 -2.15 -8.69
C LEU A 19 -4.98 -3.42 -7.92
N ASN A 20 -5.39 -4.58 -8.44
CA ASN A 20 -5.10 -5.86 -7.79
C ASN A 20 -3.62 -6.22 -7.84
N MET A 21 -2.88 -5.80 -8.86
CA MET A 21 -1.42 -5.94 -8.90
C MET A 21 -0.76 -5.16 -7.74
N GLY A 22 -1.27 -3.97 -7.43
CA GLY A 22 -0.89 -3.20 -6.23
C GLY A 22 -1.19 -3.94 -4.94
N VAL A 23 -2.40 -4.49 -4.80
CA VAL A 23 -2.83 -5.29 -3.63
C VAL A 23 -1.90 -6.49 -3.42
N TYR A 24 -1.66 -7.30 -4.47
CA TYR A 24 -0.72 -8.42 -4.38
C TYR A 24 0.70 -7.96 -4.05
N GLY A 25 1.13 -6.80 -4.55
CA GLY A 25 2.43 -6.22 -4.19
C GLY A 25 2.59 -5.89 -2.71
N ALA A 26 1.54 -5.32 -2.10
CA ALA A 26 1.51 -5.08 -0.66
C ALA A 26 1.52 -6.39 0.15
N ASP A 27 0.75 -7.39 -0.28
CA ASP A 27 0.73 -8.72 0.33
C ASP A 27 2.08 -9.43 0.24
N VAL A 28 2.75 -9.33 -0.91
CA VAL A 28 4.10 -9.85 -1.12
C VAL A 28 5.07 -9.19 -0.15
N ASN A 29 5.06 -7.86 -0.05
CA ASN A 29 5.92 -7.11 0.87
C ASN A 29 5.66 -7.50 2.33
N TYR A 30 4.38 -7.66 2.71
CA TYR A 30 4.01 -8.14 4.04
C TYR A 30 4.55 -9.56 4.28
N CYS A 31 4.23 -10.53 3.43
CA CYS A 31 4.69 -11.92 3.59
C CYS A 31 6.22 -12.03 3.60
N SER A 32 6.93 -11.21 2.81
CA SER A 32 8.39 -11.14 2.81
C SER A 32 8.93 -10.67 4.16
N ALA A 33 8.36 -9.61 4.75
CA ALA A 33 8.78 -9.10 6.06
C ALA A 33 8.56 -10.10 7.22
N PHE A 34 7.67 -11.09 7.04
CA PHE A 34 7.39 -12.14 8.03
C PHE A 34 7.98 -13.52 7.68
N ASN A 35 8.95 -13.57 6.74
CA ASN A 35 9.63 -14.81 6.32
C ASN A 35 8.69 -15.93 5.83
N LYS A 36 7.58 -15.58 5.17
CA LYS A 36 6.62 -16.55 4.62
C LYS A 36 6.92 -16.86 3.15
N THR A 37 8.08 -17.48 2.90
CA THR A 37 8.59 -17.73 1.54
C THR A 37 7.59 -18.41 0.60
N ALA A 38 6.83 -19.40 1.08
CA ALA A 38 5.85 -20.11 0.25
C ALA A 38 4.71 -19.19 -0.24
N ASP A 39 4.20 -18.34 0.65
CA ASP A 39 3.14 -17.38 0.34
C ASP A 39 3.66 -16.31 -0.64
N VAL A 40 4.91 -15.85 -0.46
CA VAL A 40 5.56 -14.91 -1.38
C VAL A 40 5.63 -15.47 -2.80
N MET A 41 6.02 -16.74 -2.97
CA MET A 41 6.09 -17.36 -4.31
C MET A 41 4.71 -17.47 -4.97
N MET A 42 3.68 -17.78 -4.19
CA MET A 42 2.31 -17.87 -4.70
C MET A 42 1.78 -16.51 -5.14
N LEU A 43 1.95 -15.48 -4.31
CA LEU A 43 1.50 -14.11 -4.61
C LEU A 43 2.27 -13.52 -5.80
N LEU A 44 3.56 -13.81 -5.94
CA LEU A 44 4.36 -13.40 -7.10
C LEU A 44 3.89 -14.04 -8.40
N ALA A 45 3.42 -15.30 -8.36
CA ALA A 45 2.80 -15.92 -9.53
C ALA A 45 1.52 -15.18 -9.94
N CYS A 46 0.72 -14.70 -8.98
CA CYS A 46 -0.46 -13.87 -9.26
C CYS A 46 -0.05 -12.52 -9.87
N THR A 47 0.92 -11.82 -9.28
CA THR A 47 1.43 -10.54 -9.79
C THR A 47 1.96 -10.69 -11.22
N ARG A 48 2.67 -11.78 -11.52
CA ARG A 48 3.14 -12.10 -12.87
C ARG A 48 1.98 -12.30 -13.84
N SER A 49 0.98 -13.11 -13.47
CA SER A 49 -0.19 -13.36 -14.32
C SER A 49 -0.92 -12.06 -14.67
N LEU A 50 -1.06 -11.15 -13.70
CA LEU A 50 -1.61 -9.80 -13.94
C LEU A 50 -0.68 -8.97 -14.83
N GLY A 51 0.64 -9.06 -14.63
CA GLY A 51 1.64 -8.40 -15.47
C GLY A 51 1.55 -8.83 -16.93
N GLU A 52 1.42 -10.12 -17.22
CA GLU A 52 1.23 -10.66 -18.57
C GLU A 52 -0.04 -10.09 -19.24
N GLU A 53 -1.16 -10.05 -18.51
CA GLU A 53 -2.42 -9.44 -18.98
C GLU A 53 -2.31 -7.91 -19.20
N LEU A 54 -1.36 -7.27 -18.51
CA LEU A 54 -1.05 -5.86 -18.66
C LEU A 54 0.04 -5.61 -19.72
N GLY A 55 0.57 -6.62 -20.41
CA GLY A 55 1.63 -6.47 -21.41
C GLY A 55 3.01 -6.18 -20.81
N LEU A 56 3.25 -6.63 -19.57
CA LEU A 56 4.48 -6.45 -18.80
C LEU A 56 5.27 -7.76 -18.68
N GLU A 57 5.01 -8.74 -19.56
CA GLU A 57 5.67 -10.05 -19.53
C GLU A 57 7.20 -9.97 -19.57
N SER A 58 7.74 -8.92 -20.20
CA SER A 58 9.18 -8.70 -20.31
C SER A 58 9.87 -8.39 -18.97
N ILE A 59 9.12 -7.94 -17.97
CA ILE A 59 9.65 -7.59 -16.63
C ILE A 59 9.68 -8.82 -15.73
N PHE A 60 8.69 -9.72 -15.87
CA PHE A 60 8.65 -10.99 -15.15
C PHE A 60 9.34 -12.11 -15.95
N ASP A 61 10.58 -11.85 -16.36
CA ASP A 61 11.36 -12.82 -17.12
C ASP A 61 11.85 -13.99 -16.25
N GLN A 62 12.45 -14.99 -16.91
CA GLN A 62 13.02 -16.15 -16.22
C GLN A 62 14.13 -15.74 -15.23
N THR A 63 14.85 -14.65 -15.51
CA THR A 63 15.91 -14.14 -14.64
C THR A 63 15.38 -13.72 -13.27
N VAL A 64 14.27 -12.99 -13.23
CA VAL A 64 13.62 -12.60 -11.96
C VAL A 64 13.17 -13.83 -11.17
N ILE A 65 12.60 -14.82 -11.86
CA ILE A 65 12.12 -16.07 -11.25
C ILE A 65 13.28 -16.87 -10.65
N ASP A 66 14.38 -17.03 -11.40
CA ASP A 66 15.56 -17.76 -10.94
C ASP A 66 16.17 -17.08 -9.72
N ARG A 67 16.30 -15.74 -9.74
CA ARG A 67 16.78 -14.97 -8.59
C ARG A 67 15.90 -15.16 -7.35
N LEU A 68 14.58 -15.16 -7.50
CA LEU A 68 13.65 -15.40 -6.40
C LEU A 68 13.80 -16.82 -5.85
N ASN A 69 13.93 -17.81 -6.74
CA ASN A 69 14.09 -19.21 -6.36
C ASN A 69 15.41 -19.48 -5.62
N ASP A 70 16.50 -18.89 -6.09
CA ASP A 70 17.85 -19.03 -5.52
C ASP A 70 17.97 -18.33 -4.17
N ASN A 71 17.23 -17.24 -3.97
CA ASN A 71 17.27 -16.44 -2.74
C ASN A 71 16.08 -16.72 -1.81
N ARG A 72 15.27 -17.75 -2.06
CA ARG A 72 13.99 -18.00 -1.36
C ARG A 72 14.10 -18.08 0.17
N GLU A 73 15.26 -18.47 0.70
CA GLU A 73 15.52 -18.57 2.15
C GLU A 73 16.05 -17.26 2.76
N ASN A 74 16.28 -16.23 1.95
CA ASN A 74 16.78 -14.93 2.35
C ASN A 74 15.73 -13.84 2.08
N ALA A 75 14.98 -13.49 3.12
CA ALA A 75 13.89 -12.52 3.02
C ALA A 75 14.33 -11.12 2.56
N ASP A 76 15.50 -10.65 2.99
CA ASP A 76 16.02 -9.34 2.56
C ASP A 76 16.31 -9.33 1.04
N SER A 77 16.89 -10.43 0.54
CA SER A 77 17.18 -10.58 -0.88
C SER A 77 15.90 -10.71 -1.70
N VAL A 78 14.93 -11.49 -1.22
CA VAL A 78 13.60 -11.61 -1.83
C VAL A 78 12.92 -10.25 -1.88
N GLN A 79 12.87 -9.51 -0.77
CA GLN A 79 12.30 -8.16 -0.70
C GLN A 79 12.97 -7.19 -1.67
N SER A 80 14.30 -7.22 -1.78
CA SER A 80 15.04 -6.37 -2.72
C SER A 80 14.70 -6.70 -4.17
N ILE A 81 14.58 -7.97 -4.54
CA ILE A 81 14.19 -8.38 -5.89
C ILE A 81 12.78 -7.89 -6.20
N ILE A 82 11.83 -8.13 -5.30
CA ILE A 82 10.43 -7.68 -5.43
C ILE A 82 10.38 -6.17 -5.64
N THR A 83 11.05 -5.41 -4.77
CA THR A 83 11.05 -3.95 -4.82
C THR A 83 11.53 -3.46 -6.18
N ASN A 84 12.64 -4.00 -6.68
CA ASN A 84 13.17 -3.64 -7.99
C ASN A 84 12.21 -3.98 -9.13
N THR A 85 11.57 -5.16 -9.09
CA THR A 85 10.58 -5.56 -10.10
C THR A 85 9.38 -4.59 -10.12
N PHE A 86 8.90 -4.14 -8.96
CA PHE A 86 7.82 -3.14 -8.90
C PHE A 86 8.24 -1.78 -9.46
N TRP A 87 9.46 -1.31 -9.20
CA TRP A 87 9.98 -0.09 -9.82
C TRP A 87 10.10 -0.21 -11.35
N GLU A 88 10.50 -1.38 -11.86
CA GLU A 88 10.56 -1.64 -13.29
C GLU A 88 9.16 -1.60 -13.93
N ILE A 89 8.14 -2.17 -13.26
CA ILE A 89 6.74 -2.11 -13.70
C ILE A 89 6.25 -0.66 -13.80
N GLU A 90 6.49 0.13 -12.76
CA GLU A 90 6.07 1.53 -12.71
C GLU A 90 6.74 2.32 -13.85
N SER A 91 8.07 2.24 -13.96
CA SER A 91 8.84 2.90 -15.02
C SER A 91 8.35 2.51 -16.42
N LYS A 92 8.07 1.22 -16.63
CA LYS A 92 7.61 0.73 -17.94
C LYS A 92 6.22 1.27 -18.30
N LEU A 93 5.31 1.31 -17.34
CA LEU A 93 3.96 1.86 -17.56
C LEU A 93 4.01 3.37 -17.83
N GLU A 94 4.91 4.10 -17.16
CA GLU A 94 5.14 5.52 -17.47
C GLU A 94 5.71 5.74 -18.87
N GLU A 95 6.74 4.96 -19.25
CA GLU A 95 7.37 5.02 -20.59
C GLU A 95 6.40 4.69 -21.72
N ASP A 96 5.44 3.80 -21.48
CA ASP A 96 4.43 3.37 -22.46
C ASP A 96 3.20 4.31 -22.50
N ASP A 97 3.27 5.51 -21.91
CA ASP A 97 2.16 6.48 -21.78
C ASP A 97 0.91 5.89 -21.06
N ARG A 98 1.13 4.94 -20.15
CA ARG A 98 0.11 4.23 -19.34
C ARG A 98 0.23 4.56 -17.85
N ALA A 99 0.65 5.78 -17.53
CA ALA A 99 0.86 6.25 -16.17
C ALA A 99 -0.43 6.16 -15.30
N GLU A 100 -1.62 6.13 -15.90
CA GLU A 100 -2.87 5.87 -15.17
C GLU A 100 -2.91 4.49 -14.54
N LEU A 101 -2.28 3.48 -15.15
CA LEU A 101 -2.21 2.13 -14.58
C LEU A 101 -1.17 2.05 -13.48
N ALA A 102 -0.04 2.75 -13.63
CA ALA A 102 0.94 2.90 -12.56
C ALA A 102 0.31 3.53 -11.32
N ALA A 103 -0.48 4.59 -11.51
CA ALA A 103 -1.24 5.22 -10.44
C ALA A 103 -2.20 4.25 -9.74
N LEU A 104 -2.94 3.43 -10.49
CA LEU A 104 -3.83 2.42 -9.92
C LEU A 104 -3.07 1.35 -9.12
N ILE A 105 -1.88 0.93 -9.56
CA ILE A 105 -1.01 0.02 -8.79
C ILE A 105 -0.62 0.66 -7.46
N VAL A 106 -0.20 1.93 -7.46
CA VAL A 106 0.18 2.66 -6.25
C VAL A 106 -1.00 2.78 -5.28
N ILE A 107 -2.18 3.15 -5.79
CA ILE A 107 -3.39 3.29 -4.97
C ILE A 107 -3.80 1.94 -4.36
N GLY A 108 -3.83 0.87 -5.16
CA GLY A 108 -4.19 -0.47 -4.68
C GLY A 108 -3.22 -0.99 -3.61
N GLY A 109 -1.92 -0.76 -3.78
CA GLY A 109 -0.90 -1.11 -2.79
C GLY A 109 -1.02 -0.32 -1.50
N TRP A 110 -1.35 0.97 -1.57
CA TRP A 110 -1.57 1.81 -0.39
C TRP A 110 -2.80 1.33 0.41
N ILE A 111 -3.90 1.00 -0.27
CA ILE A 111 -5.14 0.51 0.37
C ILE A 111 -4.89 -0.81 1.10
N GLU A 112 -4.24 -1.79 0.45
CA GLU A 112 -3.94 -3.06 1.10
C GLU A 112 -2.94 -2.89 2.25
N GLY A 113 -1.91 -2.05 2.07
CA GLY A 113 -0.96 -1.73 3.15
C GLY A 113 -1.65 -1.13 4.38
N LEU A 114 -2.58 -0.20 4.18
CA LEU A 114 -3.37 0.39 5.26
C LEU A 114 -4.33 -0.64 5.89
N ASN A 115 -5.00 -1.46 5.08
CA ASN A 115 -5.88 -2.55 5.54
C ASN A 115 -5.13 -3.54 6.45
N ILE A 116 -3.92 -3.97 6.04
CA ILE A 116 -3.05 -4.83 6.84
C ILE A 116 -2.68 -4.14 8.16
N ALA A 117 -2.23 -2.88 8.11
CA ALA A 117 -1.82 -2.13 9.30
C ALA A 117 -2.98 -2.00 10.31
N CYS A 118 -4.17 -1.62 9.84
CA CYS A 118 -5.40 -1.54 10.63
C CYS A 118 -5.77 -2.91 11.23
N GLY A 119 -5.72 -3.98 10.44
CA GLY A 119 -5.95 -5.35 10.91
C GLY A 119 -5.00 -5.76 12.04
N GLN A 120 -3.72 -5.44 11.91
CA GLN A 120 -2.74 -5.67 12.97
C GLN A 120 -3.01 -4.83 14.22
N ALA A 121 -3.52 -3.60 14.05
CA ALA A 121 -3.77 -2.67 15.16
C ALA A 121 -4.95 -3.12 16.01
N LYS A 122 -5.97 -3.72 15.39
CA LYS A 122 -7.07 -4.36 16.11
C LYS A 122 -6.61 -5.54 16.97
N ILE A 123 -5.63 -6.31 16.50
CA ILE A 123 -5.07 -7.44 17.26
C ILE A 123 -4.18 -6.95 18.42
N ASN A 124 -3.46 -5.85 18.21
CA ASN A 124 -2.49 -5.29 19.16
C ASN A 124 -2.88 -3.87 19.59
N ILE A 125 -4.08 -3.71 20.17
CA ILE A 125 -4.65 -2.38 20.47
C ILE A 125 -3.80 -1.54 21.43
N ASP A 126 -2.98 -2.18 22.26
CA ASP A 126 -2.08 -1.49 23.19
C ASP A 126 -0.78 -0.97 22.51
N ASN A 127 -0.57 -1.28 21.23
CA ASN A 127 0.60 -0.83 20.48
C ASN A 127 0.42 0.58 19.92
N GLN A 128 0.55 1.58 20.79
CA GLN A 128 0.36 2.99 20.43
C GLN A 128 1.22 3.44 19.25
N LYS A 129 2.47 2.95 19.16
CA LYS A 129 3.36 3.32 18.03
C LYS A 129 2.75 2.94 16.68
N MET A 130 2.03 1.83 16.61
CA MET A 130 1.41 1.39 15.36
C MET A 130 0.16 2.20 15.04
N ILE A 131 -0.64 2.55 16.06
CA ILE A 131 -1.78 3.46 15.92
C ILE A 131 -1.30 4.83 15.43
N ASP A 132 -0.20 5.36 15.99
CA ASP A 132 0.39 6.62 15.57
C ASP A 132 0.85 6.56 14.09
N ARG A 133 1.45 5.45 13.66
CA ARG A 133 1.84 5.24 12.25
C ARG A 133 0.64 5.19 11.29
N ILE A 134 -0.47 4.60 11.71
CA ILE A 134 -1.73 4.62 10.95
C ILE A 134 -2.26 6.05 10.88
N ALA A 135 -2.25 6.78 12.00
CA ALA A 135 -2.71 8.16 12.05
C ALA A 135 -1.88 9.09 11.14
N GLU A 136 -0.57 8.85 11.01
CA GLU A 136 0.32 9.55 10.08
C GLU A 136 -0.05 9.35 8.60
N GLN A 137 -0.76 8.26 8.25
CA GLN A 137 -1.20 8.00 6.88
C GLN A 137 -2.25 9.01 6.37
N ALA A 138 -2.78 9.91 7.22
CA ALA A 138 -3.62 11.02 6.78
C ALA A 138 -2.98 11.83 5.65
N ILE A 139 -1.66 12.08 5.72
CA ILE A 139 -0.92 12.82 4.69
C ILE A 139 -0.82 12.00 3.40
N ALA A 140 -0.55 10.68 3.53
CA ALA A 140 -0.46 9.80 2.38
C ALA A 140 -1.82 9.66 1.67
N LEU A 141 -2.93 9.65 2.42
CA LEU A 141 -4.28 9.63 1.88
C LEU A 141 -4.57 10.87 1.03
N ASP A 142 -4.13 12.06 1.45
CA ASP A 142 -4.29 13.28 0.64
C ASP A 142 -3.60 13.13 -0.73
N ASN A 143 -2.37 12.61 -0.75
CA ASN A 143 -1.63 12.35 -1.99
C ASN A 143 -2.33 11.30 -2.87
N VAL A 144 -2.87 10.23 -2.26
CA VAL A 144 -3.61 9.17 -2.96
C VAL A 144 -4.90 9.72 -3.59
N ILE A 145 -5.61 10.60 -2.89
CA ILE A 145 -6.80 11.29 -3.41
C ILE A 145 -6.42 12.22 -4.57
N GLU A 146 -5.32 12.97 -4.45
CA GLU A 146 -4.85 13.84 -5.54
C GLU A 146 -4.47 13.04 -6.79
N LEU A 147 -3.77 11.91 -6.61
CA LEU A 147 -3.42 11.00 -7.68
C LEU A 147 -4.68 10.42 -8.36
N ALA A 148 -5.67 9.97 -7.57
CA ALA A 148 -6.94 9.49 -8.10
C ALA A 148 -7.71 10.59 -8.87
N LYS A 149 -7.72 11.82 -8.35
CA LYS A 149 -8.33 13.00 -9.00
C LYS A 149 -7.68 13.32 -10.34
N PHE A 150 -6.36 13.24 -10.42
CA PHE A 150 -5.61 13.51 -11.65
C PHE A 150 -6.04 12.59 -12.79
N TYR A 151 -6.31 11.32 -12.49
CA TYR A 151 -6.73 10.32 -13.48
C TYR A 151 -8.26 10.10 -13.55
N LYS A 152 -9.06 10.89 -12.83
CA LYS A 152 -10.53 10.75 -12.70
C LYS A 152 -11.29 10.57 -14.02
N ILE A 153 -10.84 11.26 -15.08
CA ILE A 153 -11.51 11.29 -16.39
C ILE A 153 -11.29 9.97 -17.18
N ARG A 154 -10.43 9.06 -16.70
CA ARG A 154 -9.98 7.88 -17.44
C ARG A 154 -10.82 6.61 -17.25
N GLY A 155 -11.81 6.58 -16.35
CA GLY A 155 -12.70 5.40 -16.23
C GLY A 155 -13.62 5.40 -15.01
N LEU A 156 -14.61 4.49 -14.98
CA LEU A 156 -15.57 4.35 -13.87
C LEU A 156 -14.90 3.89 -12.57
N VAL A 157 -14.00 2.91 -12.66
CA VAL A 157 -13.30 2.32 -11.50
C VAL A 157 -12.61 3.36 -10.62
N ILE A 158 -11.88 4.32 -11.22
CA ILE A 158 -11.18 5.35 -10.43
C ILE A 158 -12.13 6.40 -9.84
N ASN A 159 -13.32 6.59 -10.44
CA ASN A 159 -14.34 7.48 -9.90
C ASN A 159 -14.98 6.89 -8.64
N GLU A 160 -15.39 5.63 -8.69
CA GLU A 160 -15.97 4.90 -7.54
C GLU A 160 -14.95 4.80 -6.38
N LEU A 161 -13.68 4.54 -6.73
CA LEU A 161 -12.60 4.52 -5.76
C LEU A 161 -12.37 5.88 -5.12
N LEU A 162 -12.41 6.97 -5.90
CA LEU A 162 -12.24 8.32 -5.40
C LEU A 162 -13.33 8.69 -4.38
N GLU A 163 -14.60 8.37 -4.65
CA GLU A 163 -15.70 8.63 -3.70
C GLU A 163 -15.45 7.92 -2.36
N SER A 164 -14.98 6.67 -2.42
CA SER A 164 -14.70 5.88 -1.22
C SER A 164 -13.46 6.39 -0.46
N LEU A 165 -12.43 6.86 -1.17
CA LEU A 165 -11.25 7.51 -0.57
C LEU A 165 -11.61 8.85 0.09
N GLU A 166 -12.50 9.64 -0.52
CA GLU A 166 -12.99 10.88 0.08
C GLU A 166 -13.84 10.62 1.33
N ASP A 167 -14.66 9.56 1.35
CA ASP A 167 -15.35 9.14 2.57
C ASP A 167 -14.39 8.64 3.66
N LEU A 168 -13.32 7.91 3.29
CA LEU A 168 -12.27 7.52 4.23
C LEU A 168 -11.59 8.75 4.83
N LYS A 169 -11.33 9.78 4.02
CA LYS A 169 -10.73 11.04 4.48
C LYS A 169 -11.56 11.73 5.55
N VAL A 170 -12.89 11.70 5.45
CA VAL A 170 -13.78 12.26 6.50
C VAL A 170 -13.49 11.64 7.88
N SER A 171 -13.10 10.36 7.94
CA SER A 171 -12.71 9.70 9.19
C SER A 171 -11.30 10.12 9.62
N PHE A 172 -10.33 10.16 8.70
CA PHE A 172 -8.99 10.64 9.02
C PHE A 172 -8.94 12.10 9.51
N ASP A 173 -9.82 12.96 8.99
CA ASP A 173 -9.92 14.36 9.41
C ASP A 173 -10.42 14.54 10.87
N LYS A 174 -10.92 13.47 11.50
CA LYS A 174 -11.29 13.45 12.94
C LYS A 174 -10.09 13.23 13.87
N ILE A 175 -8.92 12.87 13.33
CA ILE A 175 -7.71 12.61 14.12
C ILE A 175 -7.26 13.92 14.79
N GLU A 176 -7.02 13.87 16.09
CA GLU A 176 -6.57 15.03 16.85
C GLU A 176 -5.09 15.30 16.57
N VAL A 177 -4.77 16.51 16.12
CA VAL A 177 -3.38 16.96 15.92
C VAL A 177 -2.97 17.82 17.11
N VAL A 178 -2.04 17.31 17.91
CA VAL A 178 -1.50 18.00 19.07
C VAL A 178 -0.10 18.52 18.73
N GLU A 179 0.03 19.84 18.65
CA GLU A 179 1.32 20.50 18.49
C GLU A 179 1.92 20.86 19.85
N SER A 180 3.18 20.52 20.07
CA SER A 180 3.92 20.86 21.28
C SER A 180 5.32 21.39 20.95
N ALA A 181 5.86 22.25 21.81
CA ALA A 181 7.24 22.71 21.66
C ALA A 181 8.19 21.54 21.96
N GLY A 182 9.02 21.16 20.99
CA GLY A 182 10.08 20.18 21.18
C GLY A 182 11.14 20.75 22.11
N THR A 183 11.34 20.10 23.26
CA THR A 183 12.42 20.43 24.20
C THR A 183 13.37 19.25 24.29
N ASN A 184 14.57 19.39 23.71
CA ASN A 184 15.67 18.48 24.04
C ASN A 184 16.46 19.09 25.20
N SER A 185 16.34 18.48 26.37
CA SER A 185 17.29 18.67 27.48
C SER A 185 18.31 17.53 27.42
N ASN A 186 19.35 17.69 26.61
CA ASN A 186 20.59 16.94 26.78
C ASN A 186 21.78 17.90 26.66
N SER A 187 22.61 17.79 27.68
CA SER A 187 23.71 18.66 28.09
C SER A 187 24.83 18.88 27.07
N SER A 188 25.39 20.09 27.15
CA SER A 188 26.70 20.58 26.66
C SER A 188 27.00 20.48 25.16
N ASP A 189 27.14 21.65 24.53
CA ASP A 189 27.55 21.87 23.13
C ASP A 189 26.62 21.33 22.05
N SER A 190 25.54 22.07 21.75
CA SER A 190 24.90 22.10 20.43
C SER A 190 23.87 23.23 20.36
N ILE A 191 23.80 23.89 19.20
CA ILE A 191 22.86 24.96 18.88
C ILE A 191 21.41 24.48 19.15
N PRO A 192 20.57 25.24 19.87
CA PRO A 192 19.20 24.84 20.13
C PRO A 192 18.39 24.87 18.82
N THR A 193 18.01 23.70 18.31
CA THR A 193 17.03 23.59 17.23
C THR A 193 15.64 23.68 17.84
N ILE A 194 14.93 24.78 17.62
CA ILE A 194 13.51 24.93 17.96
C ILE A 194 12.73 24.03 16.99
N GLY A 195 12.40 22.81 17.42
CA GLY A 195 11.56 21.89 16.65
C GLY A 195 10.14 21.87 17.23
N MET A 196 9.12 21.98 16.39
CA MET A 196 7.75 21.63 16.80
C MET A 196 7.57 20.11 16.76
N LYS A 197 6.99 19.54 17.81
CA LYS A 197 6.60 18.13 17.88
C LYS A 197 5.10 18.06 17.56
N ILE A 198 4.77 17.37 16.47
CA ILE A 198 3.38 17.12 16.04
C ILE A 198 3.04 15.68 16.43
N GLU A 199 2.09 15.49 17.34
CA GLU A 199 1.52 14.18 17.68
C GLU A 199 0.13 14.06 17.06
N ARG A 200 -0.19 12.89 16.51
CA ARG A 200 -1.53 12.56 16.01
C ARG A 200 -2.16 11.55 16.95
N ARG A 201 -3.29 11.88 17.56
CA ARG A 201 -4.00 11.01 18.50
C ARG A 201 -5.28 10.48 17.86
N MET A 202 -5.43 9.17 17.92
CA MET A 202 -6.56 8.44 17.37
C MET A 202 -7.20 7.62 18.49
N SER A 203 -8.52 7.73 18.66
CA SER A 203 -9.25 6.89 19.61
C SER A 203 -9.46 5.48 19.05
N VAL A 204 -9.78 4.52 19.91
CA VAL A 204 -10.07 3.14 19.51
C VAL A 204 -11.30 3.08 18.59
N GLU A 205 -12.32 3.90 18.88
CA GLU A 205 -13.53 3.99 18.07
C GLU A 205 -13.22 4.53 16.67
N LEU A 206 -12.33 5.52 16.57
CA LEU A 206 -11.92 6.08 15.30
C LEU A 206 -11.05 5.10 14.49
N LEU A 207 -10.17 4.36 15.17
CA LEU A 207 -9.40 3.28 14.54
C LEU A 207 -10.32 2.21 13.97
N GLU A 208 -11.36 1.81 14.70
CA GLU A 208 -12.36 0.85 14.24
C GLU A 208 -13.11 1.39 13.01
N GLU A 209 -13.55 2.64 13.04
CA GLU A 209 -14.22 3.31 11.92
C GLU A 209 -13.34 3.28 10.65
N ILE A 210 -12.08 3.70 10.78
CA ILE A 210 -11.12 3.69 9.67
C ILE A 210 -10.88 2.26 9.17
N THR A 211 -10.76 1.29 10.08
CA THR A 211 -10.51 -0.11 9.72
C THR A 211 -11.67 -0.71 8.93
N VAL A 212 -12.91 -0.44 9.32
CA VAL A 212 -14.09 -0.91 8.57
C VAL A 212 -14.14 -0.28 7.18
N LYS A 213 -13.88 1.03 7.07
CA LYS A 213 -13.91 1.73 5.79
C LYS A 213 -12.82 1.22 4.83
N VAL A 214 -11.57 1.14 5.28
CA VAL A 214 -10.49 0.62 4.42
C VAL A 214 -10.73 -0.83 4.02
N HIS A 215 -11.30 -1.64 4.91
CA HIS A 215 -11.63 -3.02 4.59
C HIS A 215 -12.72 -3.11 3.51
N ASN A 216 -13.77 -2.29 3.59
CA ASN A 216 -14.81 -2.27 2.56
C ASN A 216 -14.25 -1.83 1.20
N ILE A 217 -13.42 -0.77 1.18
CA ILE A 217 -12.76 -0.32 -0.06
C ILE A 217 -11.93 -1.44 -0.67
N ARG A 218 -11.20 -2.17 0.18
CA ARG A 218 -10.41 -3.32 -0.25
C ARG A 218 -11.28 -4.44 -0.82
N GLU A 219 -12.40 -4.76 -0.19
CA GLU A 219 -13.34 -5.76 -0.71
C GLU A 219 -13.91 -5.38 -2.08
N ASP A 220 -14.16 -4.10 -2.33
CA ASP A 220 -14.63 -3.62 -3.64
C ASP A 220 -13.54 -3.74 -4.74
N ILE A 221 -12.26 -3.78 -4.36
CA ILE A 221 -11.13 -3.95 -5.30
C ILE A 221 -10.91 -5.43 -5.64
N VAL A 222 -11.01 -6.31 -4.65
CA VAL A 222 -10.57 -7.72 -4.80
C VAL A 222 -11.66 -8.67 -5.27
N ASN A 223 -12.94 -8.27 -5.20
CA ASN A 223 -14.10 -9.07 -5.57
C ASN A 223 -14.62 -8.78 -6.98
#